data_AF-A0A6J7GDK2-F1
#
_entry.id   AF-A0A6J7GDK2-F1
#
_cell.length_a   1.000
_cell.length_b   1.000
_cell.length_c   1.000
_cell.angle_alpha   90.00
_cell.angle_beta   90.00
_cell.angle_gamma   90.00
#
_symmetry.space_group_name_H-M   'P 1'
#
loop_
_entity.id
_entity.type
_entity.pdbx_description
1 polymer ?
#
loop_
_entity_poly.entity_id
_entity_poly.type
_entity_poly.pdbx_seq_one_letter_code
_entity_poly.pdbx_strand_id
1 'polypeptide(L)'
;MSGMREGVVRIAPRRYRRRRPRWHAIAAIIAAAVVLVGLIFGIVKMFSGSSEPAAVAPTVNPSPCVTVMVSPAESLPVVSQVRVNVYNATKSIGLAGTTADELRARGFDIRTVANADGNRQAQGTGELRYGPTGKAAAQLLAYYFPGAVLIPDDRAKRVVDVVIGSGFVAVVDDATVAAKKASPTPSPSGIGCPTTQLVVPTAASVVPVA
;
A
#
# COMPACT_ATOMS: atom_id res chain seq x y z
N MET A 1 -87.05 -63.22 11.54
CA MET A 1 -87.00 -61.78 11.21
C MET A 1 -85.66 -61.23 11.66
N SER A 2 -84.92 -60.69 10.69
CA SER A 2 -84.06 -59.49 10.75
C SER A 2 -83.41 -59.12 12.08
N GLY A 3 -82.08 -59.00 12.09
CA GLY A 3 -81.38 -58.40 13.23
C GLY A 3 -79.85 -58.38 13.13
N MET A 4 -79.34 -57.83 12.05
CA MET A 4 -77.94 -57.41 11.88
C MET A 4 -77.44 -56.61 13.10
N ARG A 5 -76.18 -56.79 13.54
CA ARG A 5 -75.15 -55.71 13.56
C ARG A 5 -73.91 -56.02 14.41
N GLU A 6 -72.77 -55.88 13.71
CA GLU A 6 -71.60 -55.09 14.10
C GLU A 6 -70.44 -55.78 14.83
N GLY A 7 -69.43 -56.13 14.02
CA GLY A 7 -68.08 -56.44 14.44
C GLY A 7 -67.36 -55.20 14.98
N VAL A 8 -66.70 -55.38 16.12
CA VAL A 8 -65.89 -54.35 16.78
C VAL A 8 -64.53 -54.27 16.11
N VAL A 9 -64.34 -53.28 15.25
CA VAL A 9 -63.02 -52.90 14.71
C VAL A 9 -62.24 -52.19 15.81
N ARG A 10 -61.18 -52.82 16.33
CA ARG A 10 -60.23 -52.17 17.25
C ARG A 10 -59.35 -51.21 16.47
N ILE A 11 -59.62 -49.92 16.59
CA ILE A 11 -58.82 -48.84 16.00
C ILE A 11 -57.66 -48.53 16.95
N ALA A 12 -56.42 -48.83 16.55
CA ALA A 12 -55.23 -48.40 17.26
C ALA A 12 -55.04 -46.87 17.17
N PRO A 13 -54.62 -46.18 18.24
CA PRO A 13 -54.36 -44.75 18.16
C PRO A 13 -53.13 -44.49 17.29
N ARG A 14 -53.33 -43.81 16.15
CA ARG A 14 -52.24 -43.23 15.36
C ARG A 14 -51.52 -42.20 16.24
N ARG A 15 -50.29 -42.53 16.68
CA ARG A 15 -49.39 -41.54 17.27
C ARG A 15 -49.20 -40.41 16.26
N TYR A 16 -49.77 -39.25 16.55
CA TYR A 16 -49.54 -38.03 15.77
C TYR A 16 -48.07 -37.63 15.99
N ARG A 17 -47.17 -38.15 15.13
CA ARG A 17 -45.79 -37.67 15.06
C ARG A 17 -45.89 -36.26 14.51
N ARG A 18 -45.96 -35.25 15.41
CA ARG A 18 -45.89 -33.82 15.09
C ARG A 18 -44.69 -33.63 14.16
N ARG A 19 -44.94 -33.58 12.85
CA ARG A 19 -43.95 -33.14 11.87
C ARG A 19 -43.75 -31.67 12.17
N ARG A 20 -42.71 -31.37 12.95
CA ARG A 20 -42.28 -29.98 13.19
C ARG A 20 -42.08 -29.37 11.80
N PRO A 21 -42.81 -28.30 11.43
CA PRO A 21 -42.75 -27.78 10.08
C PRO A 21 -41.29 -27.45 9.76
N ARG A 22 -40.81 -27.95 8.61
CA ARG A 22 -39.41 -27.83 8.16
C ARG A 22 -38.92 -26.37 8.16
N TRP A 23 -39.86 -25.42 8.13
CA TRP A 23 -39.59 -24.00 8.27
C TRP A 23 -38.94 -23.62 9.61
N HIS A 24 -39.26 -24.29 10.73
CA HIS A 24 -38.55 -24.07 11.99
C HIS A 24 -37.08 -24.51 11.92
N ALA A 25 -36.76 -25.55 11.13
CA ALA A 25 -35.38 -25.98 10.93
C ALA A 25 -34.60 -24.96 10.09
N ILE A 26 -35.22 -24.42 9.03
CA ILE A 26 -34.63 -23.37 8.20
C ILE A 26 -34.45 -22.07 9.02
N ALA A 27 -35.47 -21.67 9.78
CA ALA A 27 -35.40 -20.50 10.66
C ALA A 27 -34.33 -20.64 11.74
N ALA A 28 -34.15 -21.85 12.31
CA ALA A 28 -33.07 -22.12 13.27
C ALA A 28 -31.67 -22.02 12.64
N ILE A 29 -31.49 -22.47 11.39
CA ILE A 29 -30.22 -22.36 10.67
C ILE A 29 -29.89 -20.88 10.37
N ILE A 30 -30.88 -20.10 9.93
CA ILE A 30 -30.70 -18.66 9.67
C ILE A 30 -30.38 -17.93 10.97
N ALA A 31 -31.08 -18.23 12.07
CA ALA A 31 -30.79 -17.66 13.37
C ALA A 31 -29.37 -18.00 13.85
N ALA A 32 -28.94 -19.26 13.68
CA ALA A 32 -27.59 -19.68 14.02
C ALA A 32 -26.52 -18.97 13.17
N ALA A 33 -26.77 -18.76 11.88
CA ALA A 33 -25.87 -18.02 10.99
C ALA A 33 -25.75 -16.54 11.41
N VAL A 34 -26.86 -15.88 11.76
CA VAL A 34 -26.86 -14.50 12.25
C VAL A 34 -26.09 -14.38 13.56
N VAL A 35 -26.27 -15.33 14.50
CA VAL A 35 -25.49 -15.37 15.75
C VAL A 35 -24.01 -15.57 15.45
N LEU A 36 -23.65 -16.47 14.53
CA LEU A 36 -22.26 -16.73 14.15
C LEU A 36 -21.60 -15.48 13.55
N VAL A 37 -22.30 -14.78 12.64
CA VAL A 37 -21.81 -13.53 12.03
C VAL A 37 -21.68 -12.42 13.08
N GLY A 38 -22.62 -12.31 14.01
CA GLY A 38 -22.53 -11.38 15.14
C GLY A 38 -21.35 -11.68 16.06
N LEU A 39 -21.07 -12.96 16.33
CA LEU A 39 -19.92 -13.41 17.12
C LEU A 39 -18.61 -13.10 16.41
N ILE A 40 -18.51 -13.40 15.12
CA ILE A 40 -17.32 -13.09 14.30
C ILE A 40 -17.10 -11.58 14.23
N PHE A 41 -18.15 -10.78 14.00
CA PHE A 41 -18.05 -9.32 13.96
C PHE A 41 -17.68 -8.73 15.33
N GLY A 42 -18.23 -9.28 16.42
CA GLY A 42 -17.86 -8.91 17.79
C GLY A 42 -16.41 -9.23 18.11
N ILE A 43 -15.93 -10.43 17.74
CA ILE A 43 -14.52 -10.83 17.89
C ILE A 43 -13.61 -9.92 17.06
N VAL A 44 -13.95 -9.66 15.78
CA VAL A 44 -13.17 -8.75 14.92
C VAL A 44 -13.14 -7.35 15.51
N LYS A 45 -14.25 -6.83 16.07
CA LYS A 45 -14.27 -5.53 16.76
C LYS A 45 -13.50 -5.53 18.08
N MET A 46 -13.43 -6.66 18.78
CA MET A 46 -12.66 -6.83 20.02
C MET A 46 -11.15 -6.93 19.76
N PHE A 47 -10.73 -7.58 18.67
CA PHE A 47 -9.32 -7.66 18.25
C PHE A 47 -8.87 -6.47 17.37
N SER A 48 -9.82 -5.70 16.80
CA SER A 48 -9.55 -4.45 16.07
C SER A 48 -9.76 -3.21 16.94
N GLY A 49 -9.88 -3.39 18.26
CA GLY A 49 -9.80 -2.29 19.22
C GLY A 49 -8.41 -1.70 19.15
N SER A 50 -8.28 -0.64 18.37
CA SER A 50 -7.13 0.24 18.32
C SER A 50 -6.62 0.47 19.73
N SER A 51 -5.36 0.11 19.97
CA SER A 51 -4.60 0.72 21.04
C SER A 51 -4.44 2.20 20.67
N GLU A 52 -5.47 3.00 20.93
CA GLU A 52 -5.23 4.40 21.24
C GLU A 52 -4.42 4.36 22.53
N PRO A 53 -3.14 4.80 22.54
CA PRO A 53 -2.50 5.06 23.80
C PRO A 53 -3.37 6.12 24.48
N ALA A 54 -3.96 5.73 25.61
CA ALA A 54 -4.54 6.69 26.53
C ALA A 54 -3.51 7.81 26.69
N ALA A 55 -3.92 9.04 26.36
CA ALA A 55 -3.16 10.23 26.69
C ALA A 55 -3.09 10.32 28.22
N VAL A 56 -2.17 9.57 28.81
CA VAL A 56 -1.62 9.91 30.11
C VAL A 56 -0.90 11.21 29.85
N ALA A 57 -1.48 12.33 30.28
CA ALA A 57 -0.76 13.58 30.35
C ALA A 57 0.53 13.30 31.13
N PRO A 58 1.72 13.30 30.48
CA PRO A 58 2.93 13.28 31.25
C PRO A 58 2.99 14.63 31.94
N THR A 59 3.32 14.66 33.22
CA THR A 59 3.87 15.87 33.82
C THR A 59 5.21 16.09 33.10
N VAL A 60 5.17 16.83 31.99
CA VAL A 60 6.34 17.10 31.16
C VAL A 60 7.19 18.13 31.90
N ASN A 61 8.18 17.67 32.65
CA ASN A 61 9.42 18.42 32.70
C ASN A 61 9.87 18.58 31.24
N PRO A 62 10.09 19.80 30.71
CA PRO A 62 10.43 19.99 29.31
C PRO A 62 11.75 19.26 29.03
N SER A 63 11.66 18.08 28.43
CA SER A 63 12.80 17.42 27.83
C SER A 63 13.25 18.30 26.67
N PRO A 64 14.55 18.63 26.54
CA PRO A 64 15.02 19.42 25.42
C PRO A 64 14.68 18.72 24.11
N CYS A 65 14.25 19.48 23.11
CA CYS A 65 14.07 19.00 21.74
C CYS A 65 15.40 18.43 21.26
N VAL A 66 15.45 17.12 20.97
CA VAL A 66 16.64 16.50 20.39
C VAL A 66 16.48 16.49 18.88
N THR A 67 17.42 17.08 18.16
CA THR A 67 17.52 16.94 16.72
C THR A 67 18.04 15.54 16.41
N VAL A 68 17.16 14.67 15.90
CA VAL A 68 17.58 13.35 15.41
C VAL A 68 17.87 13.47 13.92
N MET A 69 19.06 13.05 13.53
CA MET A 69 19.44 12.90 12.13
C MET A 69 18.83 11.59 11.62
N VAL A 70 17.74 11.67 10.84
CA VAL A 70 17.16 10.48 10.19
C VAL A 70 17.72 10.40 8.78
N SER A 71 18.44 9.31 8.48
CA SER A 71 18.85 9.01 7.12
C SER A 71 17.70 8.28 6.40
N PRO A 72 17.28 8.72 5.19
CA PRO A 72 16.30 7.97 4.39
C PRO A 72 16.73 6.53 4.07
N ALA A 73 18.02 6.22 4.21
CA ALA A 73 18.60 4.91 3.93
C ALA A 73 17.98 3.77 4.75
N GLU A 74 17.48 4.03 5.96
CA GLU A 74 17.02 2.99 6.88
C GLU A 74 15.66 2.37 6.51
N SER A 75 14.90 3.02 5.62
CA SER A 75 13.55 2.57 5.21
C SER A 75 13.46 2.08 3.76
N LEU A 76 14.53 2.20 2.98
CA LEU A 76 14.53 1.84 1.56
C LEU A 76 14.97 0.39 1.33
N PRO A 77 14.37 -0.32 0.36
CA PRO A 77 14.72 -1.71 0.07
C PRO A 77 16.13 -1.82 -0.51
N VAL A 78 16.70 -3.03 -0.45
CA VAL A 78 17.94 -3.38 -1.15
C VAL A 78 17.68 -3.36 -2.67
N VAL A 79 18.63 -2.84 -3.45
CA VAL A 79 18.53 -2.72 -4.92
C VAL A 79 18.16 -4.04 -5.62
N SER A 80 18.73 -5.16 -5.17
CA SER A 80 18.49 -6.50 -5.72
C SER A 80 17.07 -7.04 -5.52
N GLN A 81 16.32 -6.46 -4.57
CA GLN A 81 14.92 -6.83 -4.33
C GLN A 81 13.94 -5.98 -5.13
N VAL A 82 14.42 -4.98 -5.87
CA VAL A 82 13.60 -4.05 -6.65
C VAL A 82 13.46 -4.56 -8.08
N ARG A 83 12.22 -4.90 -8.42
CA ARG A 83 11.83 -5.34 -9.76
C ARG A 83 11.38 -4.15 -10.58
N VAL A 84 11.94 -4.01 -11.78
CA VAL A 84 11.72 -2.85 -12.64
C VAL A 84 11.32 -3.28 -14.04
N ASN A 85 10.35 -2.58 -14.61
CA ASN A 85 10.10 -2.57 -16.05
C ASN A 85 10.56 -1.23 -16.61
N VAL A 86 11.21 -1.23 -17.76
CA VAL A 86 11.70 -0.01 -18.43
C VAL A 86 10.91 0.19 -19.72
N TYR A 87 10.24 1.33 -19.82
CA TYR A 87 9.45 1.73 -20.98
C TYR A 87 10.00 3.01 -21.59
N ASN A 88 10.20 3.02 -22.90
CA ASN A 88 10.57 4.23 -23.63
C ASN A 88 9.32 4.98 -24.11
N ALA A 89 9.04 6.16 -23.58
CA ALA A 89 7.97 7.04 -24.07
C ALA A 89 8.48 8.12 -25.04
N THR A 90 9.73 8.00 -25.52
CA THR A 90 10.36 8.92 -26.47
C THR A 90 10.46 8.32 -27.87
N LYS A 91 10.95 9.13 -28.82
CA LYS A 91 11.27 8.68 -30.18
C LYS A 91 12.70 8.13 -30.32
N SER A 92 13.50 8.20 -29.24
CA SER A 92 14.90 7.78 -29.26
C SER A 92 15.00 6.25 -29.32
N ILE A 93 15.72 5.71 -30.29
CA ILE A 93 15.86 4.27 -30.49
C ILE A 93 16.82 3.69 -29.45
N GLY A 94 16.47 2.55 -28.84
CA GLY A 94 17.34 1.81 -27.92
C GLY A 94 17.42 2.37 -26.49
N LEU A 95 16.81 3.53 -26.20
CA LEU A 95 16.94 4.21 -24.91
C LEU A 95 16.51 3.34 -23.71
N ALA A 96 15.39 2.64 -23.81
CA ALA A 96 14.98 1.72 -22.74
C ALA A 96 15.96 0.55 -22.54
N GLY A 97 16.61 0.10 -23.61
CA GLY A 97 17.64 -0.94 -23.54
C GLY A 97 18.87 -0.46 -22.78
N THR A 98 19.42 0.68 -23.19
CA THR A 98 20.61 1.26 -22.55
C THR A 98 20.35 1.59 -21.08
N THR A 99 19.19 2.20 -20.76
CA THR A 99 18.81 2.48 -19.38
C THR A 99 18.60 1.20 -18.56
N ALA A 100 18.04 0.14 -19.17
CA ALA A 100 17.90 -1.15 -18.49
C ALA A 100 19.26 -1.77 -18.16
N ASP A 101 20.25 -1.66 -19.06
CA ASP A 101 21.60 -2.17 -18.82
C ASP A 101 22.31 -1.40 -17.71
N GLU A 102 22.16 -0.07 -17.66
CA GLU A 102 22.67 0.75 -16.56
C GLU A 102 22.05 0.36 -15.21
N LEU A 103 20.74 0.08 -15.18
CA LEU A 103 20.07 -0.37 -13.96
C LEU A 103 20.48 -1.79 -13.56
N ARG A 104 20.69 -2.71 -14.53
CA ARG A 104 21.24 -4.04 -14.24
C ARG A 104 22.63 -3.96 -13.62
N ALA A 105 23.49 -3.08 -14.13
CA ALA A 105 24.84 -2.88 -13.60
C ALA A 105 24.83 -2.44 -12.13
N ARG A 106 23.74 -1.81 -11.68
CA ARG A 106 23.52 -1.35 -10.30
C ARG A 106 22.77 -2.36 -9.42
N GLY A 107 22.50 -3.54 -9.99
CA GLY A 107 21.90 -4.66 -9.27
C GLY A 107 20.37 -4.66 -9.23
N PHE A 108 19.68 -3.89 -10.06
CA PHE A 108 18.21 -3.97 -10.18
C PHE A 108 17.76 -5.23 -10.96
N ASP A 109 16.63 -5.84 -10.56
CA ASP A 109 16.01 -6.95 -11.30
C ASP A 109 15.12 -6.39 -12.43
N ILE A 110 15.69 -6.28 -13.64
CA ILE A 110 14.94 -5.83 -14.81
C ILE A 110 14.11 -6.98 -15.39
N ARG A 111 12.78 -6.80 -15.40
CA ARG A 111 11.83 -7.81 -15.88
C ARG A 111 11.43 -7.59 -17.33
N THR A 112 11.15 -6.33 -17.70
CA THR A 112 10.62 -5.98 -19.03
C THR A 112 11.35 -4.76 -19.56
N VAL A 113 11.65 -4.77 -20.86
CA VAL A 113 12.16 -3.61 -21.61
C VAL A 113 11.30 -3.47 -22.87
N ALA A 114 10.61 -2.35 -23.03
CA ALA A 114 9.69 -2.14 -24.14
C ALA A 114 9.54 -0.65 -24.48
N ASN A 115 8.80 -0.36 -25.54
CA ASN A 115 8.28 0.99 -25.77
C ASN A 115 6.99 1.18 -24.98
N ALA A 116 6.74 2.42 -24.55
CA ALA A 116 5.50 2.79 -23.91
C ALA A 116 4.33 2.71 -24.90
N ASP A 117 3.16 2.28 -24.43
CA ASP A 117 1.91 2.38 -25.17
C ASP A 117 1.29 3.79 -25.01
N GLY A 118 0.20 4.07 -25.72
CA GLY A 118 -0.46 5.38 -25.69
C GLY A 118 -0.92 5.85 -24.30
N ASN A 119 -1.01 4.94 -23.32
CA ASN A 119 -1.43 5.21 -21.95
C ASN A 119 -0.26 5.52 -20.99
N ARG A 120 0.99 5.41 -21.46
CA ARG A 120 2.21 5.64 -20.68
C ARG A 120 3.02 6.77 -21.32
N GLN A 121 2.46 7.97 -21.32
CA GLN A 121 3.18 9.17 -21.75
C GLN A 121 3.95 9.72 -20.57
N ALA A 122 5.20 10.13 -20.78
CA ALA A 122 6.01 10.75 -19.74
C ALA A 122 6.62 12.05 -20.25
N GLN A 123 6.54 13.09 -19.43
CA GLN A 123 7.12 14.41 -19.68
C GLN A 123 8.38 14.61 -18.83
N GLY A 124 9.25 15.54 -19.23
CA GLY A 124 10.50 15.79 -18.50
C GLY A 124 11.37 14.53 -18.40
N THR A 125 11.98 14.28 -17.24
CA THR A 125 12.83 13.10 -17.02
C THR A 125 12.06 11.78 -17.20
N GLY A 126 10.79 11.71 -16.78
CA GLY A 126 10.04 10.47 -16.84
C GLY A 126 9.02 10.31 -15.71
N GLU A 127 8.34 9.17 -15.71
CA GLU A 127 7.43 8.74 -14.65
C GLU A 127 7.88 7.42 -14.01
N LEU A 128 7.73 7.34 -12.70
CA LEU A 128 7.93 6.13 -11.91
C LEU A 128 6.56 5.67 -11.43
N ARG A 129 5.97 4.69 -12.11
CA ARG A 129 4.63 4.19 -11.78
C ARG A 129 4.70 2.98 -10.86
N TYR A 130 3.97 3.00 -9.75
CA TYR A 130 4.08 1.96 -8.73
C TYR A 130 2.76 1.60 -8.06
N GLY A 131 2.60 0.30 -7.78
CA GLY A 131 1.54 -0.22 -6.93
C GLY A 131 1.72 0.11 -5.45
N PRO A 132 0.71 -0.13 -4.58
CA PRO A 132 0.80 0.12 -3.13
C PRO A 132 2.02 -0.54 -2.47
N THR A 133 2.37 -1.75 -2.91
CA THR A 133 3.52 -2.53 -2.41
C THR A 133 4.86 -2.12 -3.02
N GLY A 134 4.85 -1.29 -4.08
CA GLY A 134 6.02 -0.83 -4.82
C GLY A 134 6.52 0.57 -4.41
N LYS A 135 5.85 1.26 -3.48
CA LYS A 135 6.16 2.64 -3.10
C LYS A 135 7.61 2.86 -2.67
N ALA A 136 8.12 2.02 -1.76
CA ALA A 136 9.49 2.14 -1.28
C ALA A 136 10.53 1.88 -2.40
N ALA A 137 10.22 0.98 -3.34
CA ALA A 137 11.05 0.73 -4.51
C ALA A 137 11.05 1.94 -5.48
N ALA A 138 9.90 2.58 -5.69
CA ALA A 138 9.81 3.79 -6.51
C ALA A 138 10.55 4.97 -5.87
N GLN A 139 10.50 5.11 -4.54
CA GLN A 139 11.27 6.11 -3.80
C GLN A 139 12.78 5.89 -3.97
N LEU A 140 13.25 4.65 -3.93
CA LEU A 140 14.66 4.34 -4.22
C LEU A 140 15.02 4.72 -5.67
N LEU A 141 14.19 4.35 -6.64
CA LEU A 141 14.40 4.71 -8.05
C LEU A 141 14.40 6.23 -8.30
N ALA A 142 13.67 7.01 -7.51
CA ALA A 142 13.67 8.47 -7.64
C ALA A 142 15.05 9.11 -7.37
N TYR A 143 15.93 8.45 -6.59
CA TYR A 143 17.31 8.91 -6.45
C TYR A 143 18.14 8.70 -7.73
N TYR A 144 17.82 7.65 -8.48
CA TYR A 144 18.47 7.29 -9.73
C TYR A 144 17.96 8.11 -10.92
N PHE A 145 16.72 8.58 -10.86
CA PHE A 145 16.05 9.38 -11.90
C PHE A 145 15.62 10.76 -11.33
N PRO A 146 16.55 11.70 -11.14
CA PRO A 146 16.22 13.02 -10.59
C PRO A 146 15.23 13.77 -11.51
N GLY A 147 14.15 14.27 -10.92
CA GLY A 147 13.09 14.95 -11.67
C GLY A 147 12.03 14.01 -12.27
N ALA A 148 12.14 12.69 -12.08
CA ALA A 148 11.06 11.78 -12.43
C ALA A 148 9.89 11.91 -11.46
N VAL A 149 8.67 11.84 -12.00
CA VAL A 149 7.43 11.98 -11.23
C VAL A 149 6.97 10.62 -10.70
N LEU A 150 6.71 10.54 -9.41
CA LEU A 150 6.15 9.34 -8.78
C LEU A 150 4.63 9.28 -9.00
N ILE A 151 4.18 8.29 -9.76
CA ILE A 151 2.76 8.10 -10.09
C ILE A 151 2.24 6.84 -9.37
N PRO A 152 1.32 6.98 -8.40
CA PRO A 152 0.67 5.82 -7.81
C PRO A 152 -0.23 5.14 -8.85
N ASP A 153 -0.27 3.81 -8.77
CA ASP A 153 -1.06 2.94 -9.63
C ASP A 153 -1.79 1.93 -8.74
N ASP A 154 -3.01 1.54 -9.10
CA ASP A 154 -3.82 0.62 -8.30
C ASP A 154 -3.44 -0.87 -8.49
N ARG A 155 -2.44 -1.15 -9.33
CA ARG A 155 -1.94 -2.51 -9.55
C ARG A 155 -1.34 -3.12 -8.27
N ALA A 156 -1.82 -4.31 -7.90
CA ALA A 156 -1.33 -5.07 -6.74
C ALA A 156 0.09 -5.70 -6.92
N LYS A 157 0.87 -5.27 -7.92
CA LYS A 157 2.19 -5.85 -8.23
C LYS A 157 3.31 -5.06 -7.53
N ARG A 158 4.26 -5.78 -6.92
CA ARG A 158 5.52 -5.24 -6.40
C ARG A 158 6.57 -5.11 -7.52
N VAL A 159 6.24 -4.37 -8.56
CA VAL A 159 7.09 -4.03 -9.72
C VAL A 159 6.89 -2.54 -10.01
N VAL A 160 7.96 -1.82 -10.29
CA VAL A 160 7.91 -0.40 -10.66
C VAL A 160 8.11 -0.27 -12.16
N ASP A 161 7.25 0.50 -12.82
CA ASP A 161 7.43 0.85 -14.24
C ASP A 161 8.15 2.19 -14.33
N VAL A 162 9.35 2.17 -14.89
CA VAL A 162 10.13 3.36 -15.26
C VAL A 162 9.74 3.74 -16.68
N VAL A 163 9.01 4.83 -16.84
CA VAL A 163 8.62 5.38 -18.13
C VAL A 163 9.55 6.55 -18.45
N ILE A 164 10.43 6.37 -19.42
CA ILE A 164 11.47 7.35 -19.77
C ILE A 164 10.84 8.47 -20.60
N GLY A 165 10.99 9.71 -20.13
CA GLY A 165 10.51 10.92 -20.80
C GLY A 165 11.57 11.58 -21.69
N SER A 166 11.16 12.61 -22.44
CA SER A 166 12.01 13.31 -23.41
C SER A 166 13.17 14.10 -22.80
N GLY A 167 13.08 14.45 -21.52
CA GLY A 167 14.13 15.14 -20.76
C GLY A 167 15.05 14.19 -19.97
N PHE A 168 14.92 12.87 -20.16
CA PHE A 168 15.86 11.93 -19.57
C PHE A 168 17.25 12.06 -20.19
N VAL A 169 18.27 12.09 -19.34
CA VAL A 169 19.68 12.21 -19.77
C VAL A 169 20.45 10.93 -19.47
N ALA A 170 20.54 10.56 -18.19
CA ALA A 170 21.27 9.39 -17.73
C ALA A 170 20.78 8.96 -16.35
N VAL A 171 21.07 7.71 -15.96
CA VAL A 171 20.82 7.24 -14.59
C VAL A 171 21.96 7.71 -13.67
N VAL A 172 21.64 8.25 -12.49
CA VAL A 172 22.64 8.84 -11.56
C VAL A 172 23.45 7.78 -10.82
N ASP A 173 24.78 7.84 -10.83
CA ASP A 173 25.66 6.80 -10.24
C ASP A 173 25.41 6.48 -8.75
N ASP A 174 25.83 5.28 -8.34
CA ASP A 174 25.61 4.76 -6.99
C ASP A 174 26.28 5.61 -5.89
N ALA A 175 27.43 6.24 -6.18
CA ALA A 175 28.12 7.07 -5.20
C ALA A 175 27.34 8.36 -4.94
N THR A 176 26.82 9.00 -5.99
CA THR A 176 25.93 10.15 -5.87
C THR A 176 24.62 9.81 -5.17
N VAL A 177 24.03 8.64 -5.47
CA VAL A 177 22.83 8.15 -4.78
C VAL A 177 23.11 7.88 -3.29
N ALA A 178 24.22 7.23 -2.98
CA ALA A 178 24.64 6.96 -1.60
C ALA A 178 24.85 8.26 -0.82
N ALA A 179 25.52 9.25 -1.42
CA ALA A 179 25.71 10.57 -0.82
C ALA A 179 24.37 11.26 -0.52
N LYS A 180 23.43 11.27 -1.48
CA LYS A 180 22.08 11.85 -1.27
C LYS A 180 21.27 11.12 -0.21
N LYS A 181 21.44 9.79 -0.08
CA LYS A 181 20.77 8.99 0.97
C LYS A 181 21.42 9.19 2.34
N ALA A 182 22.72 9.47 2.39
CA ALA A 182 23.47 9.71 3.61
C ALA A 182 23.30 11.12 4.16
N SER A 183 22.85 12.08 3.35
CA SER A 183 22.52 13.43 3.79
C SER A 183 21.41 13.39 4.86
N PRO A 184 21.71 13.73 6.12
CA PRO A 184 20.70 13.72 7.17
C PRO A 184 19.80 14.95 7.00
N THR A 185 18.48 14.71 7.00
CA THR A 185 17.52 15.82 7.09
C THR A 185 17.21 16.04 8.58
N PRO A 186 17.40 17.26 9.11
CA PRO A 186 17.04 17.53 10.50
C PRO A 186 15.53 17.34 10.67
N SER A 187 15.12 16.38 11.50
CA SER A 187 13.72 16.19 11.87
C SER A 187 13.56 16.47 13.36
N PRO A 188 12.82 17.52 13.77
CA PRO A 188 12.53 17.75 15.18
C PRO A 188 11.62 16.61 15.68
N SER A 189 12.14 15.80 16.60
CA SER A 189 11.39 14.68 17.19
C SER A 189 11.24 14.90 18.70
N GLY A 190 9.99 14.97 19.18
CA GLY A 190 9.63 15.13 20.59
C GLY A 190 8.13 15.40 20.78
N ILE A 191 7.52 14.89 21.86
CA ILE A 191 6.11 15.16 22.21
C ILE A 191 5.96 16.68 22.41
N GLY A 192 5.20 17.35 21.55
CA GLY A 192 4.98 18.80 21.60
C GLY A 192 5.91 19.66 20.72
N CYS A 193 6.79 19.07 19.92
CA CYS A 193 7.53 19.81 18.89
C CYS A 193 6.61 20.13 17.70
N PRO A 194 6.56 21.38 17.19
CA PRO A 194 5.88 21.64 15.93
C PRO A 194 6.58 20.81 14.85
N THR A 195 5.84 19.97 14.14
CA THR A 195 6.28 19.46 12.84
C THR A 195 6.25 20.66 11.89
N THR A 196 7.26 21.52 11.98
CA THR A 196 7.44 22.59 11.00
C THR A 196 7.82 21.90 9.70
N GLN A 197 6.83 21.69 8.84
CA GLN A 197 7.06 21.47 7.41
C GLN A 197 8.14 22.47 6.99
N LEU A 198 9.18 21.97 6.32
CA LEU A 198 10.23 22.78 5.71
C LEU A 198 9.58 23.88 4.85
N VAL A 199 9.36 25.06 5.45
CA VAL A 199 9.28 26.29 4.69
C VAL A 199 10.71 26.50 4.23
N VAL A 200 10.97 26.11 2.99
CA VAL A 200 12.18 26.47 2.25
C VAL A 200 12.35 27.98 2.47
N PRO A 201 13.48 28.47 3.03
CA PRO A 201 13.73 29.90 3.00
C PRO A 201 13.87 30.27 1.53
N THR A 202 12.85 30.93 0.99
CA THR A 202 12.96 31.67 -0.27
C THR A 202 14.15 32.60 -0.11
N ALA A 203 15.23 32.33 -0.83
CA ALA A 203 16.36 33.22 -0.93
C ALA A 203 15.84 34.57 -1.42
N ALA A 204 15.73 35.54 -0.51
CA ALA A 204 15.40 36.91 -0.85
C ALA A 204 16.60 37.51 -1.56
N SER A 205 16.36 37.98 -2.78
CA SER A 205 17.29 38.75 -3.61
C SER A 205 17.99 39.86 -2.81
N VAL A 206 19.32 39.85 -2.86
CA VAL A 206 20.13 41.03 -2.56
C VAL A 206 20.11 41.93 -3.81
N VAL A 207 19.42 43.07 -3.71
CA VAL A 207 19.56 44.18 -4.65
C VAL A 207 20.61 45.14 -4.07
N PRO A 208 21.75 45.42 -4.73
CA PRO A 208 22.61 46.50 -4.32
C PRO A 208 22.04 47.83 -4.81
N VAL A 209 21.78 48.75 -3.88
CA VAL A 209 21.58 50.17 -4.19
C VAL A 209 22.96 50.79 -4.39
N ALA A 210 23.19 51.34 -5.58
CA ALA A 210 24.24 52.32 -5.86
C ALA A 210 23.59 53.71 -5.94
#